data_AF-A0A535Z472-F1
#
_entry.id   AF-A0A535Z472-F1
#
_cell.length_a   1.000
_cell.length_b   1.000
_cell.length_c   1.000
_cell.angle_alpha   90.00
_cell.angle_beta   90.00
_cell.angle_gamma   90.00
#
_symmetry.space_group_name_H-M   'P 1'
#
loop_
_entity.id
_entity.type
_entity.pdbx_description
1 polymer ?
#
loop_
_entity_poly.entity_id
_entity_poly.type
_entity_poly.pdbx_seq_one_letter_code
_entity_poly.pdbx_strand_id
1 'polypeptide(L)'
;MANTRSARKRIRSNERKRVHNRAVRAAVRTKVSKARRALLTPGEEPDAEQALRDAVSALDRAAEKGVVHRNNARRRASRLASIAATLQRATEGAGGDAAAARSAAAGGAKGRSGKPAAKQAAKSRAKPGAKPAGSATTRATGKAPAKASGRATRRKP
;
A
#
# COMPACT_ATOMS: atom_id res chain seq x y z
N MET A 1 -19.01 -2.02 20.39
CA MET A 1 -19.73 -3.31 20.46
C MET A 1 -20.25 -3.70 19.08
N ALA A 2 -20.23 -4.99 18.73
CA ALA A 2 -20.83 -5.47 17.47
C ALA A 2 -22.29 -5.87 17.72
N ASN A 3 -23.20 -5.04 17.23
CA ASN A 3 -24.63 -5.18 17.51
C ASN A 3 -25.32 -6.15 16.54
N THR A 4 -24.74 -6.38 15.36
CA THR A 4 -25.28 -7.31 14.36
C THR A 4 -24.62 -8.69 14.44
N ARG A 5 -25.38 -9.75 14.14
CA ARG A 5 -24.89 -11.14 14.13
C ARG A 5 -23.72 -11.33 13.15
N SER A 6 -23.77 -10.65 12.00
CA SER A 6 -22.70 -10.65 11.00
C SER A 6 -21.42 -10.01 11.53
N ALA A 7 -21.52 -8.88 12.25
CA ALA A 7 -20.36 -8.23 12.86
C ALA A 7 -19.71 -9.10 13.95
N ARG A 8 -20.49 -9.73 14.83
CA ARG A 8 -19.96 -10.67 15.84
C ARG A 8 -19.24 -11.86 15.20
N LYS A 9 -19.74 -12.38 14.07
CA LYS A 9 -19.05 -13.43 13.28
C LYS A 9 -17.73 -12.92 12.70
N ARG A 10 -17.71 -11.70 12.15
CA ARG A 10 -16.49 -11.11 11.58
C ARG A 10 -15.41 -10.88 12.64
N ILE A 11 -15.76 -10.40 13.84
CA ILE A 11 -14.80 -10.24 14.95
C ILE A 11 -14.12 -11.58 15.27
N ARG A 12 -14.89 -12.64 15.50
CA ARG A 12 -14.34 -13.99 15.79
C ARG A 12 -13.43 -14.50 14.67
N SER A 13 -13.83 -14.32 13.41
CA SER A 13 -12.99 -14.73 12.27
C SER A 13 -11.71 -13.89 12.16
N ASN A 14 -11.81 -12.59 12.39
CA ASN A 14 -10.67 -11.67 12.30
C ASN A 14 -9.65 -11.95 13.39
N GLU A 15 -10.10 -12.26 14.60
CA GLU A 15 -9.23 -12.62 15.71
C GLU A 15 -8.42 -13.89 15.43
N ARG A 16 -9.08 -14.94 14.94
CA ARG A 16 -8.40 -16.18 14.49
C ARG A 16 -7.33 -15.90 13.43
N LYS A 17 -7.69 -15.12 12.40
CA LYS A 17 -6.75 -14.70 11.35
C LYS A 17 -5.62 -13.83 11.90
N ARG A 18 -5.90 -12.95 12.86
CA ARG A 18 -4.91 -12.06 13.49
C ARG A 18 -3.84 -12.87 14.21
N VAL A 19 -4.24 -13.85 15.02
CA VAL A 19 -3.32 -14.71 15.77
C VAL A 19 -2.41 -15.50 14.83
N HIS A 20 -2.99 -16.15 13.81
CA HIS A 20 -2.23 -16.90 12.81
C HIS A 20 -1.26 -16.01 12.02
N ASN A 21 -1.76 -14.89 11.48
CA ASN A 21 -0.94 -13.97 10.70
C ASN A 21 0.17 -13.34 11.54
N ARG A 22 -0.06 -13.08 12.83
CA ARG A 22 0.96 -12.57 13.75
C ARG A 22 2.11 -13.58 13.89
N ALA A 23 1.81 -14.85 14.12
CA ALA A 23 2.82 -15.90 14.26
C ALA A 23 3.65 -16.06 12.97
N VAL A 24 2.99 -16.15 11.81
CA VAL A 24 3.67 -16.27 10.52
C VAL A 24 4.53 -15.04 10.21
N ARG A 25 4.01 -13.82 10.42
CA ARG A 25 4.80 -12.58 10.22
C ARG A 25 6.00 -12.50 11.15
N ALA A 26 5.85 -12.91 12.40
CA ALA A 26 6.95 -12.94 13.36
C ALA A 26 8.05 -13.92 12.91
N ALA A 27 7.68 -15.14 12.55
CA ALA A 27 8.63 -16.15 12.06
C ALA A 27 9.41 -15.67 10.81
N VAL A 28 8.70 -15.10 9.83
CA VAL A 28 9.33 -14.52 8.62
C VAL A 28 10.27 -13.37 8.97
N ARG A 29 9.84 -12.46 9.86
CA ARG A 29 10.68 -11.33 10.30
C ARG A 29 11.97 -11.83 10.97
N THR A 30 11.88 -12.84 11.84
CA THR A 30 13.03 -13.43 12.50
C THR A 30 14.00 -14.03 11.49
N LYS A 31 13.53 -14.82 10.52
CA LYS A 31 14.39 -15.40 9.48
C LYS A 31 15.09 -14.33 8.63
N VAL A 32 14.36 -13.28 8.23
CA VAL A 32 14.95 -12.16 7.49
C VAL A 32 16.00 -11.41 8.33
N SER A 33 15.73 -11.21 9.63
CA SER A 33 16.69 -10.59 10.54
C SER A 33 17.93 -11.45 10.76
N LYS A 34 17.78 -12.78 10.87
CA LYS A 34 18.90 -13.73 10.95
C LYS A 34 19.77 -13.67 9.69
N ALA A 35 19.16 -13.76 8.50
CA ALA A 35 19.88 -13.65 7.24
C ALA A 35 20.65 -12.33 7.10
N ARG A 36 20.05 -11.20 7.52
CA ARG A 36 20.74 -9.91 7.52
C ARG A 36 21.94 -9.86 8.47
N ARG A 37 21.83 -10.47 9.65
CA ARG A 37 22.93 -10.52 10.63
C ARG A 37 24.07 -11.39 10.10
N ALA A 38 23.76 -12.58 9.58
CA ALA A 38 24.75 -13.48 8.99
C ALA A 38 25.52 -12.82 7.84
N LEU A 39 24.86 -11.97 7.04
CA LEU A 39 25.53 -11.23 5.97
C LEU A 39 26.42 -10.08 6.49
N LEU A 40 26.00 -9.35 7.52
CA LEU A 40 26.70 -8.13 7.97
C LEU A 40 27.79 -8.39 9.00
N THR A 41 27.74 -9.52 9.71
CA THR A 41 28.67 -9.86 10.79
C THR A 41 29.34 -11.20 10.45
N PRO A 42 30.39 -11.19 9.61
CA PRO A 42 31.15 -12.41 9.32
C PRO A 42 31.83 -12.89 10.60
N GLY A 43 31.59 -14.15 11.00
CA GLY A 43 32.21 -14.77 12.18
C GLY A 43 31.25 -15.40 13.18
N GLU A 44 29.94 -15.12 13.09
CA GLU A 44 28.93 -15.82 13.90
C GLU A 44 28.06 -16.69 12.99
N GLU A 45 28.45 -17.97 12.89
CA GLU A 45 27.64 -19.09 12.39
C GLU A 45 26.14 -18.85 12.60
N PRO A 46 25.33 -18.86 11.53
CA PRO A 46 25.33 -19.92 10.51
C PRO A 46 25.80 -19.45 9.13
N ASP A 47 26.17 -20.44 8.31
CA ASP A 47 26.42 -20.32 6.87
C ASP A 47 25.44 -19.32 6.20
N ALA A 48 25.98 -18.18 5.77
CA ALA A 48 25.20 -17.04 5.29
C ALA A 48 24.33 -17.41 4.09
N GLU A 49 24.78 -18.37 3.27
CA GLU A 49 24.01 -18.91 2.17
C GLU A 49 22.78 -19.67 2.63
N GLN A 50 22.92 -20.53 3.63
CA GLN A 50 21.82 -21.32 4.16
C GLN A 50 20.76 -20.42 4.81
N ALA A 51 21.20 -19.42 5.60
CA ALA A 51 20.30 -18.44 6.20
C ALA A 51 19.52 -17.63 5.14
N LEU A 52 20.17 -17.31 4.01
CA LEU A 52 19.55 -16.61 2.90
C LEU A 52 18.50 -17.48 2.19
N ARG A 53 18.82 -18.75 1.89
CA ARG A 53 17.89 -19.73 1.29
C ARG A 53 16.65 -19.92 2.17
N ASP A 54 16.85 -20.05 3.48
CA ASP A 54 15.77 -20.19 4.46
C ASP A 54 14.86 -18.96 4.53
N ALA A 55 15.45 -17.76 4.46
CA ALA A 55 14.71 -16.51 4.47
C ALA A 55 13.87 -16.34 3.19
N VAL A 56 14.42 -16.68 2.02
CA VAL A 56 13.70 -16.63 0.73
C VAL A 56 12.55 -17.63 0.73
N SER A 57 12.81 -18.90 1.08
CA SER A 57 11.77 -19.94 1.16
C SER A 57 10.63 -19.54 2.11
N ALA A 58 10.96 -18.96 3.26
CA ALA A 58 9.94 -18.50 4.21
C ALA A 58 9.12 -17.31 3.71
N LEU A 59 9.72 -16.39 2.94
CA LEU A 59 9.02 -15.27 2.32
C LEU A 59 8.03 -15.73 1.26
N ASP A 60 8.42 -16.70 0.43
CA ASP A 60 7.58 -17.23 -0.65
C ASP A 60 6.40 -18.05 -0.08
N ARG A 61 6.66 -18.93 0.90
CA ARG A 61 5.59 -19.65 1.62
C ARG A 61 4.61 -18.70 2.31
N ALA A 62 5.08 -17.56 2.82
CA ALA A 62 4.20 -16.55 3.43
C ALA A 62 3.42 -15.74 2.38
N ALA A 63 3.93 -15.63 1.16
CA ALA A 63 3.25 -15.00 0.04
C ALA A 63 2.15 -15.90 -0.53
N GLU A 64 2.42 -17.20 -0.68
CA GLU A 64 1.43 -18.22 -1.07
C GLU A 64 0.24 -18.26 -0.11
N LYS A 65 0.51 -18.20 1.20
CA LYS A 65 -0.52 -18.14 2.25
C LYS A 65 -1.26 -16.78 2.32
N GLY A 66 -0.89 -15.80 1.50
CA GLY A 66 -1.50 -14.46 1.47
C GLY A 66 -1.23 -13.61 2.71
N VAL A 67 -0.30 -14.01 3.58
CA VAL A 67 0.04 -13.27 4.82
C VAL A 67 0.89 -12.05 4.49
N VAL A 68 1.75 -12.17 3.47
CA VAL A 68 2.59 -11.12 2.91
C VAL A 68 2.27 -10.97 1.43
N HIS A 69 2.12 -9.74 0.93
CA HIS A 69 1.86 -9.54 -0.50
C HIS A 69 3.08 -9.95 -1.35
N ARG A 70 2.86 -10.56 -2.53
CA ARG A 70 3.92 -11.01 -3.47
C ARG A 70 4.99 -9.94 -3.73
N ASN A 71 4.59 -8.70 -3.97
CA ASN A 71 5.54 -7.60 -4.19
C ASN A 71 6.34 -7.23 -2.92
N ASN A 72 5.80 -7.45 -1.73
CA ASN A 72 6.52 -7.24 -0.49
C ASN A 72 7.56 -8.37 -0.27
N ALA A 73 7.17 -9.62 -0.51
CA ALA A 73 8.10 -10.76 -0.49
C ALA A 73 9.27 -10.54 -1.49
N ARG A 74 8.95 -10.25 -2.76
CA ARG A 74 9.95 -9.94 -3.80
C ARG A 74 10.88 -8.78 -3.43
N ARG A 75 10.33 -7.69 -2.88
CA ARG A 75 11.13 -6.55 -2.42
C ARG A 75 12.08 -6.93 -1.28
N ARG A 76 11.67 -7.79 -0.36
CA ARG A 76 12.53 -8.26 0.74
C ARG A 76 13.62 -9.19 0.24
N ALA A 77 13.29 -10.14 -0.63
CA ALA A 77 14.26 -11.04 -1.27
C ALA A 77 15.31 -10.26 -2.07
N SER A 78 14.87 -9.33 -2.94
CA SER A 78 15.76 -8.48 -3.74
C SER A 78 16.72 -7.65 -2.87
N ARG A 79 16.26 -7.12 -1.73
CA ARG A 79 17.12 -6.38 -0.80
C ARG A 79 18.19 -7.26 -0.14
N LEU A 80 17.87 -8.52 0.17
CA LEU A 80 18.86 -9.45 0.73
C LEU A 80 19.91 -9.78 -0.33
N ALA A 81 19.48 -10.07 -1.56
CA ALA A 81 20.37 -10.35 -2.68
C ALA A 81 21.29 -9.16 -3.00
N SER A 82 20.78 -7.92 -2.98
CA SER A 82 21.60 -6.74 -3.24
C SER A 82 22.66 -6.49 -2.16
N ILE A 83 22.36 -6.85 -0.90
CA ILE A 83 23.32 -6.74 0.20
C ILE A 83 24.41 -7.79 0.01
N ALA A 84 24.03 -9.06 -0.23
CA ALA A 84 24.98 -10.14 -0.48
C ALA A 84 25.91 -9.81 -1.67
N ALA A 85 25.35 -9.37 -2.80
CA ALA A 85 26.15 -8.98 -3.97
C ALA A 85 27.09 -7.79 -3.70
N THR A 86 26.68 -6.84 -2.86
CA THR A 86 27.55 -5.71 -2.48
C THR A 86 28.71 -6.18 -1.61
N LEU A 87 28.45 -7.11 -0.67
CA LEU A 87 29.48 -7.69 0.17
C LEU A 87 30.46 -8.55 -0.64
N GLN A 88 29.96 -9.38 -1.55
CA GLN A 88 30.78 -10.16 -2.49
C GLN A 88 31.67 -9.26 -3.35
N ARG A 89 31.12 -8.16 -3.89
CA ARG A 89 31.93 -7.17 -4.62
C ARG A 89 32.96 -6.47 -3.72
N ALA A 90 32.66 -6.25 -2.45
CA ALA A 90 33.62 -5.68 -1.51
C ALA A 90 34.75 -6.67 -1.19
N THR A 91 34.48 -7.97 -1.18
CA THR A 91 35.51 -9.01 -1.01
C THR A 91 36.33 -9.22 -2.28
N GLU A 92 35.71 -9.18 -3.46
CA GLU A 92 36.35 -9.39 -4.77
C GLU A 92 37.13 -8.15 -5.24
N GLY A 93 36.67 -6.95 -4.89
CA GLY A 93 37.26 -5.67 -5.30
C GLY A 93 38.64 -5.36 -4.70
N ALA A 94 39.22 -6.25 -3.89
CA ALA A 94 40.61 -6.19 -3.47
C ALA A 94 41.58 -6.90 -4.45
N GLY A 95 41.07 -7.60 -5.47
CA GLY A 95 41.88 -8.26 -6.48
C GLY A 95 41.17 -8.34 -7.83
N GLY A 96 41.41 -7.35 -8.70
CA GLY A 96 41.01 -7.42 -10.11
C GLY A 96 40.43 -6.12 -10.65
N ASP A 97 41.35 -5.27 -11.10
CA ASP A 97 41.25 -4.38 -12.27
C ASP A 97 39.98 -3.54 -12.52
N ALA A 98 40.23 -2.24 -12.58
CA ALA A 98 39.37 -1.24 -13.20
C ALA A 98 39.14 -1.54 -14.69
N ALA A 99 38.19 -2.40 -15.06
CA ALA A 99 37.87 -2.68 -16.46
C ALA A 99 36.45 -3.20 -16.73
N ALA A 100 35.41 -2.40 -16.45
CA ALA A 100 34.14 -2.42 -17.21
C ALA A 100 33.32 -1.16 -16.91
N ALA A 101 33.75 -0.06 -17.51
CA ALA A 101 32.96 1.17 -17.59
C ALA A 101 31.57 0.88 -18.18
N ARG A 102 30.53 1.37 -17.51
CA ARG A 102 29.53 2.26 -18.14
C ARG A 102 29.01 1.86 -19.55
N SER A 103 28.76 0.58 -19.84
CA SER A 103 28.36 0.11 -21.18
C SER A 103 27.09 -0.75 -21.18
N ALA A 104 25.99 -0.24 -20.62
CA ALA A 104 24.63 -0.66 -21.01
C ALA A 104 23.56 0.36 -20.58
N ALA A 105 23.80 1.64 -20.86
CA ALA A 105 22.71 2.60 -21.01
C ALA A 105 22.08 2.40 -22.39
N ALA A 106 21.24 1.38 -22.56
CA ALA A 106 20.26 1.30 -23.66
C ALA A 106 19.26 0.14 -23.42
N GLY A 107 17.96 0.48 -23.35
CA GLY A 107 16.88 -0.44 -23.73
C GLY A 107 16.05 -1.05 -22.61
N GLY A 108 15.01 -0.33 -22.15
CA GLY A 108 14.02 -0.94 -21.26
C GLY A 108 12.96 0.00 -20.69
N ALA A 109 12.34 0.80 -21.55
CA ALA A 109 11.22 1.67 -21.19
C ALA A 109 10.05 0.88 -20.56
N LYS A 110 9.66 1.23 -19.34
CA LYS A 110 8.24 1.35 -19.01
C LYS A 110 8.04 2.46 -17.98
N GLY A 111 7.49 3.55 -18.48
CA GLY A 111 7.35 4.82 -17.78
C GLY A 111 6.66 4.69 -16.44
N ARG A 112 7.22 5.38 -15.45
CA ARG A 112 6.40 6.14 -14.52
C ARG A 112 5.55 7.10 -15.38
N SER A 113 4.30 6.75 -15.66
CA SER A 113 3.32 7.73 -16.14
C SER A 113 2.98 8.67 -14.99
N GLY A 114 3.92 9.55 -14.64
CA GLY A 114 3.60 10.82 -14.04
C GLY A 114 2.91 11.63 -15.13
N LYS A 115 1.64 11.98 -14.91
CA LYS A 115 0.86 12.81 -15.81
C LYS A 115 1.53 14.19 -15.90
N PRO A 116 2.12 14.61 -17.04
CA PRO A 116 2.65 15.96 -17.15
C PRO A 116 1.53 16.91 -17.60
N ALA A 117 1.42 18.02 -16.89
CA ALA A 117 0.53 19.12 -17.23
C ALA A 117 1.08 19.86 -18.46
N ALA A 118 0.25 20.03 -19.51
CA ALA A 118 0.28 21.20 -20.38
C ALA A 118 -1.00 21.28 -21.23
N LYS A 119 -1.56 22.49 -21.26
CA LYS A 119 -2.70 22.96 -22.05
C LYS A 119 -2.48 22.71 -23.55
N GLN A 120 -3.56 22.41 -24.28
CA GLN A 120 -3.90 23.07 -25.54
C GLN A 120 -5.40 22.91 -25.91
N ALA A 121 -6.04 24.07 -25.97
CA ALA A 121 -7.28 24.52 -26.61
C ALA A 121 -8.36 23.55 -27.16
N ALA A 122 -9.60 23.83 -26.70
CA ALA A 122 -10.83 24.07 -27.46
C ALA A 122 -11.45 22.96 -28.35
N LYS A 123 -12.56 22.36 -27.87
CA LYS A 123 -13.91 22.53 -28.44
C LYS A 123 -14.98 21.88 -27.52
N SER A 124 -15.91 22.70 -27.05
CA SER A 124 -17.33 22.42 -26.72
C SER A 124 -17.78 21.02 -26.26
N ARG A 125 -18.31 20.93 -25.04
CA ARG A 125 -19.72 20.53 -24.76
C ARG A 125 -20.04 20.74 -23.28
N ALA A 126 -21.22 21.33 -23.06
CA ALA A 126 -21.67 21.93 -21.81
C ALA A 126 -21.84 20.93 -20.65
N LYS A 127 -21.56 21.42 -19.44
CA LYS A 127 -21.84 20.77 -18.14
C LYS A 127 -23.29 21.12 -17.75
N PRO A 128 -24.11 20.18 -17.25
CA PRO A 128 -25.42 20.51 -16.73
C PRO A 128 -25.29 21.16 -15.33
N GLY A 129 -25.90 22.34 -15.19
CA GLY A 129 -26.66 22.78 -14.01
C GLY A 129 -25.95 22.84 -12.66
N ALA A 130 -25.31 23.97 -12.36
CA ALA A 130 -25.36 24.57 -11.03
C ALA A 130 -25.15 26.09 -11.16
N LYS A 131 -26.24 26.87 -11.05
CA LYS A 131 -26.16 28.35 -10.94
C LYS A 131 -26.14 28.72 -9.45
N PRO A 132 -25.10 29.40 -8.94
CA PRO A 132 -25.24 30.30 -7.81
C PRO A 132 -25.57 31.69 -8.34
N ALA A 133 -26.81 32.16 -8.12
CA ALA A 133 -27.20 33.54 -8.44
C ALA A 133 -26.96 34.43 -7.22
N GLY A 134 -26.08 35.43 -7.39
CA GLY A 134 -25.88 36.54 -6.46
C GLY A 134 -26.79 37.73 -6.78
N SER A 135 -27.02 38.51 -5.71
CA SER A 135 -27.33 39.95 -5.58
C SER A 135 -28.29 40.68 -6.54
N ALA A 136 -29.24 41.35 -5.87
CA ALA A 136 -29.69 42.74 -6.05
C ALA A 136 -31.05 43.00 -6.73
N THR A 137 -31.88 43.71 -5.96
CA THR A 137 -32.93 44.67 -6.36
C THR A 137 -34.35 44.13 -6.58
N THR A 138 -35.21 44.26 -5.56
CA THR A 138 -36.40 45.14 -5.61
C THR A 138 -36.94 45.45 -4.22
N ARG A 139 -37.41 46.69 -4.11
CA ARG A 139 -37.79 47.51 -2.97
C ARG A 139 -39.20 47.20 -2.43
N ALA A 140 -39.35 47.36 -1.11
CA ALA A 140 -40.55 47.75 -0.34
C ALA A 140 -41.87 46.97 -0.54
N THR A 141 -42.39 46.39 0.53
CA THR A 141 -43.44 46.98 1.41
C THR A 141 -43.91 45.90 2.38
N GLY A 142 -44.35 46.33 3.57
CA GLY A 142 -44.55 45.48 4.72
C GLY A 142 -45.76 44.55 4.69
N LYS A 143 -45.94 43.89 5.84
CA LYS A 143 -47.15 43.27 6.41
C LYS A 143 -47.07 41.74 6.55
N ALA A 144 -46.76 41.30 7.77
CA ALA A 144 -47.19 39.99 8.29
C ALA A 144 -48.74 39.95 8.34
N PRO A 145 -49.41 38.79 8.26
CA PRO A 145 -49.66 38.04 9.49
C PRO A 145 -49.87 36.50 9.39
N ALA A 146 -49.60 35.84 10.51
CA ALA A 146 -50.41 34.83 11.24
C ALA A 146 -51.06 33.59 10.55
N LYS A 147 -50.77 32.43 11.18
CA LYS A 147 -51.64 31.26 11.51
C LYS A 147 -52.25 30.41 10.37
N ALA A 148 -51.90 29.11 10.36
CA ALA A 148 -52.88 28.01 10.31
C ALA A 148 -52.23 26.68 10.74
N SER A 149 -52.53 26.26 11.97
CA SER A 149 -52.37 24.90 12.48
C SER A 149 -53.42 23.98 11.85
N GLY A 150 -53.00 22.87 11.26
CA GLY A 150 -53.89 21.85 10.69
C GLY A 150 -53.52 20.43 11.10
N ARG A 151 -53.73 20.08 12.37
CA ARG A 151 -53.73 18.70 12.87
C ARG A 151 -55.08 18.07 12.51
N ALA A 152 -55.11 17.15 11.56
CA ALA A 152 -56.30 16.34 11.27
C ALA A 152 -56.03 14.86 11.59
N THR A 153 -56.44 14.47 12.78
CA THR A 153 -56.66 13.08 13.20
C THR A 153 -57.96 12.56 12.57
N ARG A 154 -57.91 11.40 11.90
CA ARG A 154 -59.05 10.47 11.72
C ARG A 154 -58.47 9.06 11.90
N ARG A 155 -58.53 8.46 13.10
CA ARG A 155 -59.62 7.70 13.75
C ARG A 155 -60.08 6.48 12.92
N LYS A 156 -59.56 5.32 13.35
CA LYS A 156 -59.89 3.88 13.24
C LYS A 156 -61.33 3.46 12.84
N PRO A 157 -61.59 2.15 12.58
CA PRO A 157 -60.67 0.99 12.56
C PRO A 157 -60.13 0.61 11.18
#